data_AF-B0TLX3-F1
#
_entry.id   AF-B0TLX3-F1
#
_cell.length_a   1.000
_cell.length_b   1.000
_cell.length_c   1.000
_cell.angle_alpha   90.00
_cell.angle_beta   90.00
_cell.angle_gamma   90.00
#
_symmetry.space_group_name_H-M   'P 1'
#
loop_
_entity.id
_entity.type
_entity.pdbx_description
1 polymer ?
#
loop_
_entity_poly.entity_id
_entity_poly.type
_entity_poly.pdbx_seq_one_letter_code
_entity_poly.pdbx_strand_id
1 'polypeptide(L)'
;MCLAVIKQPLKACFDFVLMPLFVSVLLSTSMSASAFTINGTLTGDKLEWANASNDGEYIRPNYWFTPVRLPQTTMWVPGTYTTPTQMNIELSSGTEHVSMPIKLSGVKYQLSGQLSQSPYADSYPVCEQSSVAATTTVMNTSRNGFCIADKSIQFASPTTPFKRYQPVIRFDKAELITRLKGKAKGIYSGTVTGVISYGFKANISEAVKTYRNIPITFSMQIAYNPSVISRINVLGHGHITPEYDTYKHTVSGNTGFKVSVLGQFQNGLTFRLINKDTDDYNLKPDSGSATQIPYSISCQGCSSQSELVANGHLVDIGEAKIDAPGATMIPFMLDVGFENVSVNDVEEKRYNDNFTLMFEVQL
;
A
#
# COMPACT_ATOMS: atom_id res chain seq x y z
N MET A 1 28.29 52.00 79.59
CA MET A 1 28.68 50.81 80.36
C MET A 1 29.35 49.84 79.38
N CYS A 2 30.60 49.45 79.70
CA CYS A 2 31.57 48.56 79.04
C CYS A 2 31.32 47.94 77.65
N LEU A 3 32.18 48.32 76.68
CA LEU A 3 33.27 47.53 76.04
C LEU A 3 33.11 46.05 75.62
N ALA A 4 33.80 45.77 74.51
CA ALA A 4 34.36 44.47 74.01
C ALA A 4 33.37 43.57 73.22
N VAL A 5 33.49 43.33 71.91
CA VAL A 5 34.55 42.72 71.06
C VAL A 5 34.74 41.20 71.30
N ILE A 6 34.77 40.47 70.17
CA ILE A 6 35.48 39.20 69.83
C ILE A 6 34.66 37.88 69.87
N LYS A 7 34.74 37.15 68.73
CA LYS A 7 35.11 35.72 68.52
C LYS A 7 34.04 34.75 67.96
N GLN A 8 34.26 34.34 66.71
CA GLN A 8 34.01 32.99 66.15
C GLN A 8 34.70 31.88 67.00
N PRO A 9 34.60 30.57 66.66
CA PRO A 9 33.50 29.74 66.12
C PRO A 9 33.30 28.45 66.95
N LEU A 10 32.23 27.67 66.76
CA LEU A 10 32.27 26.23 67.08
C LEU A 10 31.40 25.38 66.16
N LYS A 11 32.08 24.40 65.54
CA LYS A 11 31.59 23.25 64.77
C LYS A 11 30.62 22.39 65.59
N ALA A 12 29.57 21.88 64.94
CA ALA A 12 29.22 20.46 64.94
C ALA A 12 28.09 20.19 63.92
N CYS A 13 28.37 19.26 63.00
CA CYS A 13 27.41 18.67 62.08
C CYS A 13 26.24 18.00 62.81
N PHE A 14 25.03 18.09 62.28
CA PHE A 14 24.09 16.97 62.30
C PHE A 14 23.13 17.06 61.11
N ASP A 15 23.17 16.03 60.28
CA ASP A 15 22.36 15.83 59.09
C ASP A 15 20.87 15.72 59.40
N PHE A 16 20.02 16.36 58.59
CA PHE A 16 18.65 15.87 58.34
C PHE A 16 18.24 16.23 56.90
N VAL A 17 18.53 15.30 55.99
CA VAL A 17 18.03 15.25 54.62
C VAL A 17 16.62 14.66 54.67
N LEU A 18 15.59 15.48 54.44
CA LEU A 18 14.25 14.92 54.18
C LEU A 18 13.32 15.93 53.50
N MET A 19 13.48 16.14 52.18
CA MET A 19 12.32 16.34 51.28
C MET A 19 12.68 16.20 49.80
N PRO A 20 12.61 14.98 49.22
CA PRO A 20 12.28 14.83 47.81
C PRO A 20 11.12 13.83 47.66
N LEU A 21 9.96 14.11 48.28
CA LEU A 21 8.80 13.20 48.18
C LEU A 21 7.65 13.73 47.31
N PHE A 22 7.74 14.96 46.80
CA PHE A 22 6.64 15.57 46.01
C PHE A 22 6.84 15.57 44.49
N VAL A 23 8.02 15.19 43.98
CA VAL A 23 8.30 15.18 42.52
C VAL A 23 8.07 13.81 41.88
N SER A 24 8.04 12.72 42.66
CA SER A 24 7.88 11.35 42.12
C SER A 24 6.44 10.93 41.78
N VAL A 25 5.42 11.70 42.21
CA VAL A 25 4.01 11.34 41.97
C VAL A 25 3.48 11.90 40.63
N LEU A 26 4.18 12.84 39.99
CA LEU A 26 3.76 13.45 38.72
C LEU A 26 4.21 12.66 37.47
N LEU A 27 5.07 11.65 37.61
CA LEU A 27 5.65 10.89 36.49
C LEU A 27 4.92 9.58 36.14
N SER A 28 3.83 9.24 36.84
CA SER A 28 3.16 7.93 36.69
C SER A 28 1.75 7.96 36.10
N THR A 29 1.33 9.07 35.49
CA THR A 29 0.08 9.12 34.70
C THR A 29 0.35 9.17 33.20
N SER A 30 1.08 8.16 32.68
CA SER A 30 1.00 7.85 31.26
C SER A 30 -0.41 7.32 30.99
N MET A 31 -1.33 8.21 30.63
CA MET A 31 -2.60 7.78 30.07
C MET A 31 -2.28 6.97 28.82
N SER A 32 -2.54 5.66 28.86
CA SER A 32 -2.46 4.79 27.70
C SER A 32 -3.43 5.31 26.64
N ALA A 33 -2.96 6.15 25.74
CA ALA A 33 -3.67 6.47 24.53
C ALA A 33 -3.61 5.21 23.65
N SER A 34 -4.71 4.46 23.60
CA SER A 34 -4.87 3.38 22.62
C SER A 34 -5.06 3.99 21.24
N ALA A 35 -3.97 4.42 20.62
CA ALA A 35 -3.91 4.65 19.20
C ALA A 35 -3.76 3.29 18.51
N PHE A 36 -4.71 2.93 17.66
CA PHE A 36 -4.58 1.78 16.78
C PHE A 36 -3.98 2.24 15.44
N THR A 37 -3.25 1.35 14.78
CA THR A 37 -2.66 1.63 13.45
C THR A 37 -3.24 0.69 12.41
N ILE A 38 -3.87 1.24 11.37
CA ILE A 38 -4.22 0.50 10.15
C ILE A 38 -2.95 0.34 9.31
N ASN A 39 -2.52 -0.89 9.06
CA ASN A 39 -1.31 -1.22 8.32
C ASN A 39 -1.65 -1.80 6.94
N GLY A 40 -1.07 -1.22 5.89
CA GLY A 40 -1.12 -1.74 4.54
C GLY A 40 0.26 -1.78 3.90
N THR A 41 0.42 -2.66 2.91
CA THR A 41 1.63 -2.76 2.07
C THR A 41 1.22 -2.45 0.63
N LEU A 42 1.89 -1.48 0.01
CA LEU A 42 1.74 -1.16 -1.40
C LEU A 42 3.00 -1.59 -2.15
N THR A 43 2.88 -2.65 -2.96
CA THR A 43 3.93 -3.14 -3.87
C THR A 43 3.45 -2.96 -5.30
N GLY A 44 4.12 -2.11 -6.08
CA GLY A 44 3.62 -1.69 -7.39
C GLY A 44 2.19 -1.14 -7.26
N ASP A 45 1.23 -1.78 -7.91
CA ASP A 45 -0.20 -1.42 -7.84
C ASP A 45 -1.01 -2.31 -6.89
N LYS A 46 -0.37 -3.21 -6.14
CA LYS A 46 -1.03 -4.13 -5.21
C LYS A 46 -1.00 -3.56 -3.79
N LEU A 47 -2.17 -3.20 -3.27
CA LEU A 47 -2.37 -2.77 -1.89
C LEU A 47 -2.98 -3.91 -1.07
N GLU A 48 -2.26 -4.37 -0.05
CA GLU A 48 -2.70 -5.42 0.86
C GLU A 48 -2.77 -4.89 2.29
N TRP A 49 -3.90 -5.10 2.96
CA TRP A 49 -4.09 -4.67 4.34
C TRP A 49 -3.73 -5.80 5.31
N ALA A 50 -2.84 -5.53 6.27
CA ALA A 50 -2.45 -6.51 7.28
C ALA A 50 -3.51 -6.65 8.40
N ASN A 51 -4.22 -5.57 8.71
CA ASN A 51 -5.18 -5.54 9.83
C ASN A 51 -6.44 -4.71 9.53
N ALA A 52 -6.81 -4.63 8.26
CA ALA A 52 -8.10 -4.11 7.81
C ALA A 52 -8.69 -5.01 6.72
N SER A 53 -10.02 -4.97 6.61
CA SER A 53 -10.77 -5.57 5.52
C SER A 53 -11.17 -4.48 4.53
N ASN A 54 -11.18 -4.80 3.25
CA ASN A 54 -11.67 -3.94 2.18
C ASN A 54 -13.01 -4.44 1.64
N ASP A 55 -13.83 -3.50 1.21
CA ASP A 55 -15.16 -3.73 0.65
C ASP A 55 -15.40 -2.64 -0.40
N GLY A 56 -14.91 -2.89 -1.62
CA GLY A 56 -14.73 -1.85 -2.63
C GLY A 56 -13.80 -0.74 -2.16
N GLU A 57 -14.30 0.49 -2.10
CA GLU A 57 -13.56 1.68 -1.66
C GLU A 57 -13.57 1.89 -0.14
N TYR A 58 -14.24 1.02 0.62
CA TYR A 58 -14.33 1.14 2.07
C TYR A 58 -13.36 0.19 2.76
N ILE A 59 -12.61 0.73 3.71
CA ILE A 59 -11.75 -0.04 4.60
C ILE A 59 -12.31 -0.01 6.01
N ARG A 60 -12.18 -1.15 6.70
CA ARG A 60 -12.59 -1.33 8.09
C ARG A 60 -11.47 -2.03 8.85
N PRO A 61 -10.96 -1.46 9.95
CA PRO A 61 -9.93 -2.13 10.73
C PRO A 61 -10.50 -3.44 11.27
N ASN A 62 -9.73 -4.54 11.30
CA ASN A 62 -10.21 -5.82 11.85
C ASN A 62 -10.37 -5.77 13.38
N TYR A 63 -9.85 -4.70 14.00
CA TYR A 63 -10.00 -4.41 15.42
C TYR A 63 -11.31 -3.66 15.72
N TRP A 64 -11.86 -3.93 16.90
CA TRP A 64 -13.04 -3.28 17.45
C TRP A 64 -12.65 -2.44 18.67
N PHE A 65 -12.94 -1.15 18.63
CA PHE A 65 -12.67 -0.23 19.72
C PHE A 65 -13.66 -0.43 20.86
N THR A 66 -13.16 -0.38 22.10
CA THR A 66 -14.00 -0.46 23.30
C THR A 66 -14.19 0.95 23.87
N PRO A 67 -15.42 1.47 23.91
CA PRO A 67 -15.71 2.78 24.47
C PRO A 67 -15.62 2.75 26.01
N VAL A 68 -15.16 3.85 26.60
CA VAL A 68 -14.97 3.96 28.06
C VAL A 68 -16.20 4.61 28.71
N ARG A 69 -16.73 3.98 29.77
CA ARG A 69 -17.80 4.52 30.65
C ARG A 69 -19.09 4.92 29.93
N LEU A 70 -19.62 4.11 29.02
CA LEU A 70 -20.92 4.41 28.37
C LEU A 70 -22.09 4.42 29.38
N PRO A 71 -23.05 5.37 29.31
CA PRO A 71 -24.22 5.35 30.17
C PRO A 71 -25.13 4.17 29.81
N GLN A 72 -25.83 3.66 30.82
CA GLN A 72 -26.97 2.79 30.58
C GLN A 72 -28.16 3.61 30.06
N THR A 73 -28.92 3.02 29.15
CA THR A 73 -30.10 3.64 28.56
C THR A 73 -31.16 2.60 28.19
N THR A 74 -32.41 3.03 28.09
CA THR A 74 -33.51 2.23 27.55
C THR A 74 -33.76 2.53 26.07
N MET A 75 -33.14 3.58 25.50
CA MET A 75 -33.24 3.92 24.08
C MET A 75 -31.92 4.48 23.56
N TRP A 76 -31.46 3.95 22.45
CA TRP A 76 -30.24 4.41 21.78
C TRP A 76 -30.48 4.63 20.28
N VAL A 77 -29.88 5.70 19.76
CA VAL A 77 -29.94 6.07 18.34
C VAL A 77 -28.50 6.17 17.84
N PRO A 78 -28.04 5.22 17.01
CA PRO A 78 -26.69 5.25 16.48
C PRO A 78 -26.53 6.45 15.55
N GLY A 79 -25.37 7.10 15.64
CA GLY A 79 -24.96 8.17 14.77
C GLY A 79 -23.57 7.96 14.20
N THR A 80 -23.13 8.91 13.38
CA THR A 80 -21.81 8.91 12.74
C THR A 80 -20.91 9.98 13.34
N TYR A 81 -20.20 10.75 12.50
CA TYR A 81 -19.17 11.69 12.91
C TYR A 81 -19.71 13.12 12.92
N THR A 82 -19.46 13.86 14.00
CA THR A 82 -19.73 15.31 14.08
C THR A 82 -18.55 16.17 13.64
N THR A 83 -17.35 15.59 13.57
CA THR A 83 -16.20 16.20 12.90
C THR A 83 -16.39 16.21 11.38
N PRO A 84 -15.68 17.10 10.65
CA PRO A 84 -15.61 17.01 9.19
C PRO A 84 -15.30 15.59 8.74
N THR A 85 -16.19 15.01 7.94
CA THR A 85 -16.07 13.60 7.51
C THR A 85 -15.10 13.44 6.35
N GLN A 86 -14.91 14.47 5.53
CA GLN A 86 -13.97 14.48 4.42
C GLN A 86 -12.74 15.30 4.84
N MET A 87 -11.57 14.67 4.79
CA MET A 87 -10.32 15.27 5.25
C MET A 87 -9.14 14.67 4.51
N ASN A 88 -7.99 15.33 4.58
CA ASN A 88 -6.74 14.76 4.10
C ASN A 88 -5.96 14.19 5.29
N ILE A 89 -5.44 12.98 5.13
CA ILE A 89 -4.41 12.44 6.01
C ILE A 89 -3.04 12.74 5.39
N GLU A 90 -2.17 13.39 6.17
CA GLU A 90 -0.79 13.61 5.77
C GLU A 90 0.04 12.37 6.10
N LEU A 91 0.42 11.62 5.07
CA LEU A 91 1.29 10.47 5.19
C LEU A 91 2.75 10.90 5.00
N SER A 92 3.61 10.58 5.95
CA SER A 92 5.02 11.02 5.94
C SER A 92 6.00 9.86 6.09
N SER A 93 7.14 9.95 5.38
CA SER A 93 8.27 9.03 5.49
C SER A 93 9.59 9.80 5.34
N GLY A 94 10.26 10.09 6.46
CA GLY A 94 11.45 10.96 6.45
C GLY A 94 11.10 12.38 6.01
N THR A 95 11.69 12.84 4.90
CA THR A 95 11.40 14.16 4.30
C THR A 95 10.28 14.13 3.27
N GLU A 96 9.76 12.96 2.92
CA GLU A 96 8.69 12.81 1.94
C GLU A 96 7.32 12.92 2.61
N HIS A 97 6.42 13.67 1.98
CA HIS A 97 5.06 13.88 2.43
C HIS A 97 4.06 13.63 1.28
N VAL A 98 2.94 12.99 1.61
CA VAL A 98 1.83 12.71 0.71
C VAL A 98 0.53 12.99 1.44
N SER A 99 -0.17 14.04 0.99
CA SER A 99 -1.54 14.34 1.43
C SER A 99 -2.51 13.38 0.74
N MET A 100 -3.32 12.63 1.48
CA MET A 100 -4.23 11.63 0.93
C MET A 100 -5.68 11.93 1.35
N PRO A 101 -6.63 12.13 0.42
CA PRO A 101 -8.02 12.34 0.79
C PRO A 101 -8.64 11.06 1.36
N ILE A 102 -9.34 11.18 2.48
CA ILE A 102 -10.10 10.12 3.11
C ILE A 102 -11.49 10.63 3.49
N LYS A 103 -12.44 9.70 3.66
CA LYS A 103 -13.75 10.02 4.23
C LYS A 103 -14.13 9.07 5.36
N LEU A 104 -14.30 9.61 6.57
CA LEU A 104 -14.95 8.92 7.69
C LEU A 104 -16.42 8.71 7.35
N SER A 105 -16.73 7.55 6.77
CA SER A 105 -18.01 7.30 6.08
C SER A 105 -19.07 6.74 7.02
N GLY A 106 -18.69 5.98 8.04
CA GLY A 106 -19.66 5.39 8.95
C GLY A 106 -19.05 4.72 10.16
N VAL A 107 -19.92 4.14 10.98
CA VAL A 107 -19.54 3.41 12.19
C VAL A 107 -20.34 2.13 12.26
N LYS A 108 -19.67 1.04 12.61
CA LYS A 108 -20.30 -0.20 13.05
C LYS A 108 -20.29 -0.26 14.57
N TYR A 109 -21.39 -0.68 15.15
CA TYR A 109 -21.58 -0.84 16.59
C TYR A 109 -21.91 -2.30 16.89
N GLN A 110 -21.23 -2.88 17.87
CA GLN A 110 -21.56 -4.20 18.39
C GLN A 110 -22.48 -4.05 19.60
N LEU A 111 -23.74 -4.42 19.44
CA LEU A 111 -24.79 -4.18 20.44
C LEU A 111 -24.72 -5.15 21.62
N SER A 112 -25.57 -4.92 22.61
CA SER A 112 -25.72 -5.78 23.79
C SER A 112 -27.16 -5.90 24.23
N GLY A 113 -27.54 -7.07 24.75
CA GLY A 113 -28.88 -7.34 25.27
C GLY A 113 -29.88 -7.79 24.21
N GLN A 114 -31.12 -8.01 24.64
CA GLN A 114 -32.27 -8.19 23.75
C GLN A 114 -32.70 -6.84 23.19
N LEU A 115 -33.00 -6.81 21.90
CA LEU A 115 -33.16 -5.59 21.11
C LEU A 115 -34.54 -5.58 20.47
N SER A 116 -35.29 -4.49 20.64
CA SER A 116 -36.38 -4.14 19.73
C SER A 116 -36.06 -2.84 19.01
N GLN A 117 -36.65 -2.66 17.84
CA GLN A 117 -36.37 -1.51 16.98
C GLN A 117 -37.66 -0.71 16.82
N SER A 118 -37.53 0.62 16.83
CA SER A 118 -38.64 1.52 16.55
C SER A 118 -38.20 2.59 15.57
N PRO A 119 -39.04 2.97 14.57
CA PRO A 119 -38.77 4.11 13.71
C PRO A 119 -38.38 5.33 14.55
N TYR A 120 -37.34 6.03 14.12
CA TYR A 120 -36.83 7.20 14.82
C TYR A 120 -36.79 8.39 13.88
N ALA A 121 -37.53 9.43 14.24
CA ALA A 121 -37.50 10.71 13.57
C ALA A 121 -37.02 11.77 14.55
N ASP A 122 -36.10 12.61 14.09
CA ASP A 122 -35.55 13.75 14.81
C ASP A 122 -35.17 14.82 13.79
N SER A 123 -34.74 15.99 14.27
CA SER A 123 -34.28 17.11 13.44
C SER A 123 -32.94 16.84 12.71
N TYR A 124 -32.25 15.73 13.04
CA TYR A 124 -30.96 15.38 12.46
C TYR A 124 -31.10 14.61 11.14
N PRO A 125 -30.16 14.77 10.19
CA PRO A 125 -30.16 14.01 8.93
C PRO A 125 -30.10 12.50 9.18
N VAL A 126 -30.90 11.74 8.42
CA VAL A 126 -30.85 10.28 8.42
C VAL A 126 -29.77 9.80 7.46
N CYS A 127 -29.00 8.78 7.87
CA CYS A 127 -27.96 8.19 7.05
C CYS A 127 -28.55 7.37 5.90
N GLU A 128 -27.84 7.35 4.77
CA GLU A 128 -28.26 6.62 3.56
C GLU A 128 -28.28 5.11 3.76
N GLN A 129 -27.38 4.61 4.61
CA GLN A 129 -27.32 3.21 4.98
C GLN A 129 -27.37 3.06 6.49
N SER A 130 -28.45 2.44 6.97
CA SER A 130 -28.61 1.99 8.35
C SER A 130 -29.08 0.54 8.36
N SER A 131 -28.33 -0.32 9.04
CA SER A 131 -28.75 -1.68 9.34
C SER A 131 -28.71 -1.88 10.84
N VAL A 132 -29.83 -2.28 11.43
CA VAL A 132 -29.93 -2.50 12.88
C VAL A 132 -30.08 -4.00 13.12
N ALA A 133 -29.06 -4.58 13.73
CA ALA A 133 -28.98 -5.99 14.13
C ALA A 133 -27.97 -6.10 15.29
N ALA A 134 -27.56 -7.32 15.66
CA ALA A 134 -26.52 -7.55 16.67
C ALA A 134 -25.24 -6.74 16.38
N THR A 135 -24.92 -6.56 15.09
CA THR A 135 -24.00 -5.52 14.63
C THR A 135 -24.79 -4.49 13.83
N THR A 136 -24.82 -3.26 14.31
CA THR A 136 -25.52 -2.15 13.68
C THR A 136 -24.53 -1.33 12.86
N THR A 137 -24.84 -1.08 11.59
CA THR A 137 -23.99 -0.26 10.71
C THR A 137 -24.74 1.00 10.35
N VAL A 138 -24.10 2.15 10.51
CA VAL A 138 -24.66 3.45 10.12
C VAL A 138 -23.62 4.20 9.30
N MET A 139 -23.96 4.53 8.06
CA MET A 139 -23.01 5.03 7.08
C MET A 139 -23.63 6.04 6.12
N ASN A 140 -22.84 7.05 5.79
CA ASN A 140 -23.13 8.10 4.82
C ASN A 140 -22.18 7.96 3.63
N THR A 141 -22.64 7.41 2.52
CA THR A 141 -21.76 7.11 1.39
C THR A 141 -21.60 8.32 0.48
N SER A 142 -22.68 9.04 0.19
CA SER A 142 -22.68 10.18 -0.75
C SER A 142 -22.56 11.54 -0.06
N ARG A 143 -23.25 11.77 1.07
CA ARG A 143 -23.26 13.09 1.74
C ARG A 143 -22.11 13.25 2.74
N ASN A 144 -21.83 14.49 3.11
CA ASN A 144 -20.84 14.84 4.11
C ASN A 144 -21.52 15.18 5.44
N GLY A 145 -20.79 14.94 6.54
CA GLY A 145 -21.19 15.31 7.88
C GLY A 145 -22.02 14.26 8.62
N PHE A 146 -22.51 14.71 9.77
CA PHE A 146 -23.22 13.90 10.74
C PHE A 146 -24.57 13.42 10.23
N CYS A 147 -24.89 12.16 10.53
CA CYS A 147 -26.22 11.60 10.35
C CYS A 147 -26.48 10.52 11.40
N ILE A 148 -27.76 10.17 11.56
CA ILE A 148 -28.25 9.14 12.48
C ILE A 148 -28.96 8.01 11.74
N ALA A 149 -29.13 6.85 12.39
CA ALA A 149 -29.99 5.80 11.87
C ALA A 149 -31.46 6.25 11.79
N ASP A 150 -32.19 5.66 10.84
CA ASP A 150 -33.65 5.78 10.68
C ASP A 150 -34.45 5.07 11.79
N LYS A 151 -33.77 4.27 12.62
CA LYS A 151 -34.35 3.48 13.70
C LYS A 151 -33.58 3.67 14.99
N SER A 152 -34.35 3.71 16.08
CA SER A 152 -33.85 3.62 17.45
C SER A 152 -33.87 2.18 17.92
N ILE A 153 -32.92 1.84 18.78
CA ILE A 153 -32.87 0.58 19.51
C ILE A 153 -33.49 0.83 20.87
N GLN A 154 -34.47 0.00 21.24
CA GLN A 154 -35.11 0.01 22.54
C GLN A 154 -34.63 -1.20 23.35
N PHE A 155 -34.35 -0.96 24.63
CA PHE A 155 -33.93 -1.99 25.58
C PHE A 155 -35.01 -2.17 26.65
N ALA A 156 -35.28 -3.43 27.01
CA ALA A 156 -36.29 -3.76 28.03
C ALA A 156 -35.90 -3.25 29.43
N SER A 157 -34.60 -3.07 29.70
CA SER A 157 -34.06 -2.51 30.94
C SER A 157 -32.82 -1.67 30.65
N PRO A 158 -32.43 -0.74 31.55
CA PRO A 158 -31.26 0.11 31.37
C PRO A 158 -29.99 -0.69 31.05
N THR A 159 -29.51 -0.56 29.81
CA THR A 159 -28.41 -1.36 29.26
C THR A 159 -27.36 -0.46 28.62
N THR A 160 -26.10 -0.87 28.66
CA THR A 160 -25.04 -0.20 27.89
C THR A 160 -25.29 -0.43 26.39
N PRO A 161 -25.45 0.61 25.57
CA PRO A 161 -26.06 0.48 24.24
C PRO A 161 -25.23 -0.35 23.25
N PHE A 162 -23.92 -0.31 23.37
CA PHE A 162 -22.99 -1.12 22.58
C PHE A 162 -21.74 -1.42 23.39
N LYS A 163 -21.10 -2.56 23.10
CA LYS A 163 -19.84 -2.97 23.74
C LYS A 163 -18.62 -2.49 22.98
N ARG A 164 -18.73 -2.38 21.66
CA ARG A 164 -17.63 -2.03 20.79
C ARG A 164 -18.09 -1.24 19.57
N TYR A 165 -17.19 -0.51 18.95
CA TYR A 165 -17.42 0.18 17.70
C TYR A 165 -16.23 0.03 16.74
N GLN A 166 -16.47 0.24 15.45
CA GLN A 166 -15.47 0.11 14.41
C GLN A 166 -15.74 1.18 13.34
N PRO A 167 -14.74 2.03 13.01
CA PRO A 167 -14.90 3.04 11.97
C PRO A 167 -14.98 2.39 10.58
N VAL A 168 -15.73 3.02 9.69
CA VAL A 168 -15.78 2.70 8.25
C VAL A 168 -15.22 3.91 7.50
N ILE A 169 -14.14 3.69 6.77
CA ILE A 169 -13.35 4.75 6.14
C ILE A 169 -13.38 4.49 4.64
N ARG A 170 -13.72 5.51 3.84
CA ARG A 170 -13.52 5.45 2.39
C ARG A 170 -12.09 5.87 2.10
N PHE A 171 -11.39 5.03 1.35
CA PHE A 171 -9.99 5.17 1.03
C PHE A 171 -9.75 4.71 -0.41
N ASP A 172 -9.38 5.65 -1.28
CA ASP A 172 -9.18 5.39 -2.70
C ASP A 172 -7.78 4.81 -2.98
N LYS A 173 -7.74 3.55 -3.40
CA LYS A 173 -6.49 2.85 -3.73
C LYS A 173 -5.79 3.50 -4.93
N ALA A 174 -6.52 3.89 -5.97
CA ALA A 174 -5.94 4.43 -7.19
C ALA A 174 -5.30 5.80 -6.95
N GLU A 175 -5.95 6.61 -6.12
CA GLU A 175 -5.40 7.90 -5.68
C GLU A 175 -4.13 7.71 -4.83
N LEU A 176 -4.11 6.72 -3.92
CA LEU A 176 -2.90 6.40 -3.14
C LEU A 176 -1.73 6.03 -4.05
N ILE A 177 -1.94 5.14 -5.02
CA ILE A 177 -0.91 4.72 -5.99
C ILE A 177 -0.37 5.93 -6.75
N THR A 178 -1.27 6.76 -7.26
CA THR A 178 -0.91 7.96 -8.04
C THR A 178 -0.05 8.91 -7.22
N ARG A 179 -0.40 9.13 -5.94
CA ARG A 179 0.32 10.06 -5.06
C ARG A 179 1.65 9.52 -4.53
N LEU A 180 1.78 8.19 -4.38
CA LEU A 180 3.04 7.54 -3.99
C LEU A 180 3.97 7.28 -5.18
N LYS A 181 3.50 7.41 -6.42
CA LYS A 181 4.33 7.23 -7.62
C LYS A 181 5.55 8.16 -7.59
N GLY A 182 6.73 7.58 -7.81
CA GLY A 182 8.00 8.30 -7.79
C GLY A 182 8.55 8.64 -6.39
N LYS A 183 7.82 8.31 -5.32
CA LYS A 183 8.29 8.49 -3.94
C LYS A 183 9.31 7.41 -3.55
N ALA A 184 10.13 7.71 -2.55
CA ALA A 184 11.11 6.76 -2.03
C ALA A 184 10.42 5.60 -1.30
N LYS A 185 11.03 4.41 -1.35
CA LYS A 185 10.64 3.26 -0.52
C LYS A 185 10.64 3.65 0.95
N GLY A 186 9.60 3.27 1.69
CA GLY A 186 9.50 3.60 3.10
C GLY A 186 8.13 3.31 3.71
N ILE A 187 8.01 3.58 5.01
CA ILE A 187 6.73 3.51 5.72
C ILE A 187 6.16 4.92 5.79
N TYR A 188 5.04 5.13 5.12
CA TYR A 188 4.31 6.38 5.06
C TYR A 188 3.24 6.37 6.15
N SER A 189 3.37 7.23 7.15
CA SER A 189 2.50 7.23 8.33
C SER A 189 1.79 8.56 8.54
N GLY A 190 0.52 8.49 8.95
CA GLY A 190 -0.30 9.65 9.28
C GLY A 190 -1.32 9.31 10.35
N THR A 191 -1.90 10.34 10.98
CA THR A 191 -2.90 10.19 12.04
C THR A 191 -4.23 10.78 11.62
N VAL A 192 -5.31 10.08 11.93
CA VAL A 192 -6.70 10.50 11.72
C VAL A 192 -7.36 10.67 13.08
N THR A 193 -8.04 11.79 13.26
CA THR A 193 -8.85 12.07 14.44
C THR A 193 -10.28 12.35 14.02
N GLY A 194 -11.23 11.97 14.86
CA GLY A 194 -12.65 12.21 14.61
C GLY A 194 -13.46 12.13 15.89
N VAL A 195 -14.70 12.58 15.85
CA VAL A 195 -15.63 12.46 16.97
C VAL A 195 -16.89 11.77 16.48
N ILE A 196 -17.14 10.59 17.02
CA ILE A 196 -18.41 9.86 16.82
C ILE A 196 -19.43 10.44 17.79
N SER A 197 -20.64 10.71 17.33
CA SER A 197 -21.74 11.16 18.17
C SER A 197 -22.95 10.25 18.03
N TYR A 198 -23.69 10.05 19.11
CA TYR A 198 -24.92 9.25 19.10
C TYR A 198 -25.94 9.80 20.10
N GLY A 199 -27.22 9.53 19.86
CA GLY A 199 -28.32 9.92 20.75
C GLY A 199 -28.72 8.81 21.72
N PHE A 200 -29.18 9.17 22.92
CA PHE A 200 -29.74 8.22 23.87
C PHE A 200 -30.74 8.88 24.84
N LYS A 201 -31.57 8.07 25.49
CA LYS A 201 -32.49 8.50 26.55
C LYS A 201 -31.78 8.47 27.90
N ALA A 202 -31.74 9.59 28.61
CA ALA A 202 -31.06 9.67 29.90
C ALA A 202 -31.83 8.90 30.98
N ASN A 203 -31.13 8.12 31.82
CA ASN A 203 -31.79 7.32 32.86
C ASN A 203 -32.41 8.16 34.00
N ILE A 204 -32.15 9.47 34.03
CA ILE A 204 -32.69 10.39 35.05
C ILE A 204 -34.14 10.82 34.78
N SER A 205 -34.64 10.67 33.55
CA SER A 205 -36.00 11.05 33.19
C SER A 205 -36.44 10.38 31.90
N GLU A 206 -37.68 9.90 31.88
CA GLU A 206 -38.22 9.26 30.71
C GLU A 206 -38.41 10.18 29.48
N ALA A 207 -38.37 11.49 29.69
CA ALA A 207 -38.62 12.48 28.64
C ALA A 207 -37.33 13.09 28.04
N VAL A 208 -36.17 12.90 28.69
CA VAL A 208 -34.95 13.62 28.31
C VAL A 208 -34.11 12.80 27.33
N LYS A 209 -34.07 13.28 26.08
CA LYS A 209 -33.11 12.83 25.06
C LYS A 209 -31.84 13.66 25.17
N THR A 210 -30.69 13.02 25.05
CA THR A 210 -29.39 13.67 25.03
C THR A 210 -28.44 12.93 24.09
N TYR A 211 -27.20 13.39 23.98
CA TYR A 211 -26.19 12.81 23.10
C TYR A 211 -24.89 12.56 23.83
N ARG A 212 -24.03 11.75 23.22
CA ARG A 212 -22.65 11.56 23.69
C ARG A 212 -21.68 11.58 22.53
N ASN A 213 -20.51 12.15 22.80
CA ASN A 213 -19.37 12.19 21.91
C ASN A 213 -18.32 11.15 22.34
N ILE A 214 -17.77 10.45 21.37
CA ILE A 214 -16.66 9.50 21.52
C ILE A 214 -15.54 9.98 20.59
N PRO A 215 -14.48 10.61 21.13
CA PRO A 215 -13.31 10.93 20.33
C PRO A 215 -12.61 9.64 19.91
N ILE A 216 -12.17 9.61 18.65
CA ILE A 216 -11.40 8.52 18.08
C ILE A 216 -10.12 9.06 17.47
N THR A 217 -9.03 8.32 17.65
CA THR A 217 -7.74 8.60 17.03
C THR A 217 -7.14 7.29 16.57
N PHE A 218 -6.73 7.21 15.31
CA PHE A 218 -6.01 6.08 14.77
C PHE A 218 -4.95 6.54 13.78
N SER A 219 -3.91 5.75 13.62
CA SER A 219 -2.87 5.97 12.61
C SER A 219 -3.12 5.09 11.40
N MET A 220 -2.61 5.52 10.26
CA MET A 220 -2.53 4.73 9.04
C MET A 220 -1.07 4.64 8.63
N GLN A 221 -0.60 3.45 8.32
CA GLN A 221 0.75 3.20 7.86
C GLN A 221 0.71 2.39 6.56
N ILE A 222 1.35 2.93 5.53
CA ILE A 222 1.52 2.27 4.24
C ILE A 222 3.01 1.97 4.05
N ALA A 223 3.37 0.69 4.10
CA ALA A 223 4.70 0.24 3.67
C ALA A 223 4.75 0.27 2.14
N TYR A 224 5.41 1.28 1.59
CA TYR A 224 5.52 1.48 0.14
C TYR A 224 6.80 0.87 -0.40
N ASN A 225 6.65 -0.10 -1.30
CA ASN A 225 7.70 -0.79 -2.03
C ASN A 225 7.51 -0.50 -3.53
N PRO A 226 8.18 0.54 -4.08
CA PRO A 226 8.10 0.82 -5.51
C PRO A 226 8.65 -0.37 -6.30
N SER A 227 7.92 -0.80 -7.32
CA SER A 227 8.41 -1.73 -8.34
C SER A 227 8.16 -1.09 -9.69
N VAL A 228 9.20 -0.49 -10.28
CA VAL A 228 9.07 0.35 -11.48
C VAL A 228 10.33 0.33 -12.33
N ILE A 229 10.18 0.26 -13.64
CA ILE A 229 11.25 0.51 -14.61
C ILE A 229 11.32 2.01 -14.89
N SER A 230 12.49 2.62 -14.70
CA SER A 230 12.71 4.04 -14.95
C SER A 230 13.40 4.31 -16.29
N ARG A 231 14.29 3.43 -16.73
CA ARG A 231 15.03 3.56 -18.00
C ARG A 231 15.52 2.20 -18.48
N ILE A 232 15.55 2.01 -19.80
CA ILE A 232 16.21 0.90 -20.46
C ILE A 232 17.31 1.48 -21.36
N ASN A 233 18.54 1.00 -21.19
CA ASN A 233 19.65 1.30 -22.07
C ASN A 233 20.01 0.03 -22.86
N VAL A 234 20.19 0.17 -24.17
CA VAL A 234 20.63 -0.92 -25.04
C VAL A 234 21.88 -0.44 -25.79
N LEU A 235 22.96 -1.22 -25.69
CA LEU A 235 24.21 -0.98 -26.41
C LEU A 235 24.50 -2.16 -27.33
N GLY A 236 24.61 -1.88 -28.62
CA GLY A 236 24.83 -2.88 -29.68
C GLY A 236 24.22 -2.37 -30.98
N HIS A 237 24.86 -2.65 -32.11
CA HIS A 237 24.41 -2.18 -33.42
C HIS A 237 23.70 -3.27 -34.24
N GLY A 238 23.54 -4.49 -33.70
CA GLY A 238 22.85 -5.60 -34.36
C GLY A 238 23.48 -6.02 -35.70
N HIS A 239 24.75 -5.70 -35.92
CA HIS A 239 25.45 -6.08 -37.15
C HIS A 239 26.15 -7.40 -36.88
N ILE A 240 25.76 -8.41 -37.64
CA ILE A 240 26.37 -9.74 -37.63
C ILE A 240 27.38 -9.78 -38.78
N THR A 241 28.65 -10.00 -38.45
CA THR A 241 29.69 -10.23 -39.47
C THR A 241 29.73 -11.73 -39.77
N PRO A 242 29.48 -12.17 -41.01
CA PRO A 242 29.49 -13.59 -41.36
C PRO A 242 30.90 -14.16 -41.33
N GLU A 243 31.03 -15.36 -40.78
CA GLU A 243 32.22 -16.20 -40.77
C GLU A 243 31.97 -17.41 -41.68
N TYR A 244 32.80 -17.56 -42.72
CA TYR A 244 32.67 -18.63 -43.71
C TYR A 244 33.63 -19.78 -43.42
N ASP A 245 33.10 -20.99 -43.25
CA ASP A 245 33.89 -22.22 -43.20
C ASP A 245 33.98 -22.82 -44.61
N THR A 246 35.10 -22.60 -45.29
CA THR A 246 35.34 -23.10 -46.65
C THR A 246 35.53 -24.61 -46.72
N TYR A 247 35.78 -25.29 -45.59
CA TYR A 247 35.90 -26.74 -45.56
C TYR A 247 34.52 -27.39 -45.48
N LYS A 248 33.69 -26.95 -44.53
CA LYS A 248 32.31 -27.45 -44.35
C LYS A 248 31.31 -26.84 -45.32
N HIS A 249 31.70 -25.79 -46.05
CA HIS A 249 30.82 -25.02 -46.93
C HIS A 249 29.62 -24.46 -46.15
N THR A 250 29.90 -23.86 -45.00
CA THR A 250 28.89 -23.25 -44.12
C THR A 250 29.23 -21.80 -43.77
N VAL A 251 28.22 -21.05 -43.34
CA VAL A 251 28.33 -19.69 -42.80
C VAL A 251 27.72 -19.64 -41.41
N SER A 252 28.39 -18.93 -40.51
CA SER A 252 27.94 -18.65 -39.14
C SER A 252 28.09 -17.16 -38.85
N GLY A 253 27.47 -16.66 -37.80
CA GLY A 253 27.71 -15.28 -37.36
C GLY A 253 26.99 -14.98 -36.06
N ASN A 254 27.57 -14.11 -35.25
CA ASN A 254 26.97 -13.64 -34.01
C ASN A 254 27.12 -12.13 -33.83
N THR A 255 26.27 -11.59 -32.97
CA THR A 255 26.33 -10.24 -32.44
C THR A 255 25.68 -10.24 -31.06
N GLY A 256 25.76 -9.12 -30.34
CA GLY A 256 25.13 -9.04 -29.03
C GLY A 256 24.68 -7.64 -28.64
N PHE A 257 23.69 -7.59 -27.75
CA PHE A 257 23.18 -6.38 -27.14
C PHE A 257 23.43 -6.42 -25.64
N LYS A 258 24.16 -5.43 -25.13
CA LYS A 258 24.28 -5.17 -23.69
C LYS A 258 23.09 -4.35 -23.26
N VAL A 259 22.24 -4.93 -22.43
CA VAL A 259 21.03 -4.28 -21.91
C VAL A 259 21.25 -3.91 -20.46
N SER A 260 20.77 -2.73 -20.05
CA SER A 260 20.77 -2.30 -18.66
C SER A 260 19.44 -1.64 -18.34
N VAL A 261 18.67 -2.27 -17.46
CA VAL A 261 17.37 -1.75 -17.02
C VAL A 261 17.54 -1.12 -15.64
N LEU A 262 17.26 0.17 -15.54
CA LEU A 262 17.27 0.94 -14.30
C LEU A 262 15.86 1.01 -13.75
N GLY A 263 15.73 0.97 -12.44
CA GLY A 263 14.43 0.94 -11.78
C GLY A 263 14.51 0.71 -10.29
N GLN A 264 13.41 0.27 -9.72
CA GLN A 264 13.32 -0.34 -8.41
C GLN A 264 12.71 -1.71 -8.62
N PHE A 265 13.44 -2.78 -8.29
CA PHE A 265 13.01 -4.15 -8.53
C PHE A 265 12.83 -4.87 -7.21
N GLN A 266 11.60 -5.26 -6.87
CA GLN A 266 11.37 -6.02 -5.64
C GLN A 266 11.94 -7.43 -5.74
N ASN A 267 11.61 -8.14 -6.82
CA ASN A 267 12.03 -9.52 -7.04
C ASN A 267 12.99 -9.64 -8.24
N GLY A 268 12.77 -8.86 -9.30
CA GLY A 268 13.55 -9.00 -10.52
C GLY A 268 12.89 -8.35 -11.74
N LEU A 269 13.28 -8.83 -12.91
CA LEU A 269 12.81 -8.39 -14.22
C LEU A 269 12.30 -9.59 -15.01
N THR A 270 11.14 -9.44 -15.63
CA THR A 270 10.67 -10.37 -16.67
C THR A 270 10.66 -9.61 -18.00
N PHE A 271 11.06 -10.28 -19.08
CA PHE A 271 10.93 -9.71 -20.41
C PHE A 271 10.57 -10.78 -21.43
N ARG A 272 9.88 -10.37 -22.48
CA ARG A 272 9.45 -11.28 -23.54
C ARG A 272 9.56 -10.65 -24.92
N LEU A 273 9.76 -11.50 -25.92
CA LEU A 273 9.65 -11.12 -27.33
C LEU A 273 8.19 -10.84 -27.70
N ILE A 274 7.96 -9.76 -28.43
CA ILE A 274 6.64 -9.36 -28.91
C ILE A 274 6.68 -8.97 -30.38
N ASN A 275 5.50 -8.90 -31.00
CA ASN A 275 5.26 -8.40 -32.36
C ASN A 275 5.80 -9.27 -33.50
N LYS A 276 6.08 -10.56 -33.25
CA LYS A 276 6.44 -11.54 -34.27
C LYS A 276 5.77 -12.88 -34.00
N ASP A 277 5.48 -13.60 -35.08
CA ASP A 277 4.94 -14.96 -35.01
C ASP A 277 6.03 -15.94 -34.51
N THR A 278 5.60 -17.10 -34.02
CA THR A 278 6.49 -18.10 -33.40
C THR A 278 7.59 -18.61 -34.32
N ASP A 279 7.37 -18.59 -35.64
CA ASP A 279 8.29 -19.13 -36.65
C ASP A 279 8.92 -18.06 -37.55
N ASP A 280 8.84 -16.78 -37.14
CA ASP A 280 9.27 -15.64 -37.98
C ASP A 280 10.63 -15.03 -37.57
N TYR A 281 11.50 -15.79 -36.88
CA TYR A 281 12.83 -15.31 -36.49
C TYR A 281 13.89 -15.67 -37.55
N ASN A 282 13.73 -15.06 -38.73
CA ASN A 282 14.56 -15.34 -39.89
C ASN A 282 15.10 -14.04 -40.50
N LEU A 283 16.41 -13.97 -40.73
CA LEU A 283 16.98 -12.89 -41.53
C LEU A 283 16.51 -13.04 -42.97
N LYS A 284 15.97 -11.96 -43.53
CA LYS A 284 15.42 -11.90 -44.89
C LYS A 284 16.26 -10.97 -45.77
N PRO A 285 16.48 -11.30 -47.04
CA PRO A 285 17.26 -10.47 -47.94
C PRO A 285 16.52 -9.17 -48.26
N ASP A 286 17.25 -8.06 -48.40
CA ASP A 286 16.69 -6.73 -48.71
C ASP A 286 15.86 -6.74 -50.03
N SER A 287 16.14 -7.65 -50.97
CA SER A 287 15.39 -7.77 -52.22
C SER A 287 15.38 -9.17 -52.85
N GLY A 288 14.21 -9.55 -53.36
CA GLY A 288 14.05 -10.44 -54.51
C GLY A 288 14.42 -11.92 -54.34
N SER A 289 14.53 -12.45 -53.12
CA SER A 289 14.75 -13.89 -52.90
C SER A 289 13.91 -14.44 -51.75
N ALA A 290 13.63 -15.74 -51.81
CA ALA A 290 12.97 -16.52 -50.77
C ALA A 290 13.95 -17.16 -49.77
N THR A 291 15.28 -17.01 -49.95
CA THR A 291 16.26 -17.52 -48.98
C THR A 291 16.08 -16.85 -47.63
N GLN A 292 16.11 -17.64 -46.56
CA GLN A 292 15.93 -17.17 -45.19
C GLN A 292 17.00 -17.81 -44.31
N ILE A 293 17.55 -17.02 -43.39
CA ILE A 293 18.55 -17.50 -42.44
C ILE A 293 17.91 -17.52 -41.05
N PRO A 294 17.53 -18.70 -40.52
CA PRO A 294 17.03 -18.80 -39.16
C PRO A 294 18.13 -18.40 -38.17
N TYR A 295 17.77 -17.61 -37.18
CA TYR A 295 18.69 -17.21 -36.12
C TYR A 295 18.13 -17.53 -34.75
N SER A 296 19.03 -17.60 -33.76
CA SER A 296 18.72 -17.84 -32.36
C SER A 296 18.96 -16.57 -31.55
N ILE A 297 18.22 -16.43 -30.44
CA ILE A 297 18.39 -15.36 -29.47
C ILE A 297 18.53 -16.02 -28.10
N SER A 298 19.64 -15.74 -27.41
CA SER A 298 19.88 -16.21 -26.05
C SER A 298 20.16 -15.05 -25.09
N CYS A 299 19.86 -15.25 -23.82
CA CYS A 299 20.11 -14.32 -22.73
C CYS A 299 21.22 -14.84 -21.81
N GLN A 300 22.29 -14.06 -21.69
CA GLN A 300 23.30 -14.23 -20.66
C GLN A 300 22.92 -13.43 -19.40
N GLY A 301 22.78 -14.13 -18.28
CA GLY A 301 22.41 -13.54 -16.99
C GLY A 301 20.94 -13.73 -16.60
N CYS A 302 20.15 -14.43 -17.42
CA CYS A 302 18.79 -14.86 -17.06
C CYS A 302 18.82 -16.02 -16.06
N SER A 303 18.01 -15.92 -15.00
CA SER A 303 17.84 -16.94 -13.97
C SER A 303 17.06 -18.16 -14.48
N SER A 304 16.17 -17.95 -15.44
CA SER A 304 15.40 -18.99 -16.09
C SER A 304 15.40 -18.78 -17.59
N GLN A 305 15.47 -19.87 -18.35
CA GLN A 305 15.30 -19.88 -19.81
C GLN A 305 16.26 -18.91 -20.51
N SER A 306 17.50 -19.37 -20.68
CA SER A 306 18.55 -18.60 -21.36
C SER A 306 18.38 -18.58 -22.88
N GLU A 307 17.47 -19.35 -23.46
CA GLU A 307 17.21 -19.37 -24.90
C GLU A 307 15.77 -18.91 -25.16
N LEU A 308 15.62 -17.85 -25.96
CA LEU A 308 14.34 -17.23 -26.30
C LEU A 308 13.86 -17.66 -27.68
N VAL A 309 14.82 -17.86 -28.59
CA VAL A 309 14.59 -18.32 -29.96
C VAL A 309 15.67 -19.33 -30.29
N ALA A 310 15.27 -20.48 -30.83
CA ALA A 310 16.14 -21.55 -31.29
C ALA A 310 15.88 -21.81 -32.77
N ASN A 311 16.89 -21.61 -33.62
CA ASN A 311 16.84 -21.89 -35.06
C ASN A 311 15.60 -21.30 -35.75
N GLY A 312 15.30 -20.03 -35.49
CA GLY A 312 14.17 -19.32 -36.09
C GLY A 312 12.80 -19.55 -35.45
N HIS A 313 12.74 -20.41 -34.42
CA HIS A 313 11.53 -20.72 -33.68
C HIS A 313 11.57 -20.16 -32.25
N LEU A 314 10.47 -19.56 -31.81
CA LEU A 314 10.29 -19.11 -30.44
C LEU A 314 10.35 -20.30 -29.49
N VAL A 315 11.17 -20.20 -28.43
CA VAL A 315 11.20 -21.20 -27.35
C VAL A 315 10.10 -20.84 -26.36
N ASP A 316 9.15 -21.76 -26.15
CA ASP A 316 7.93 -21.54 -25.37
C ASP A 316 7.17 -20.28 -25.80
N ILE A 317 7.21 -19.23 -24.97
CA ILE A 317 6.58 -17.93 -25.23
C ILE A 317 7.63 -16.81 -25.42
N GLY A 318 8.91 -17.16 -25.57
CA GLY A 318 10.01 -16.22 -25.72
C GLY A 318 10.16 -15.28 -24.53
N GLU A 319 9.95 -15.82 -23.32
CA GLU A 319 10.05 -15.09 -22.06
C GLU A 319 11.30 -15.54 -21.30
N ALA A 320 11.98 -14.59 -20.66
CA ALA A 320 13.04 -14.88 -19.70
C ALA A 320 12.92 -13.99 -18.46
N LYS A 321 13.56 -14.44 -17.38
CA LYS A 321 13.51 -13.78 -16.07
C LYS A 321 14.90 -13.60 -15.52
N ILE A 322 15.08 -12.51 -14.78
CA ILE A 322 16.29 -12.22 -14.02
C ILE A 322 15.86 -11.92 -12.59
N ASP A 323 16.19 -12.82 -11.67
CA ASP A 323 15.97 -12.61 -10.24
C ASP A 323 17.04 -11.64 -9.71
N ALA A 324 16.60 -10.48 -9.24
CA ALA A 324 17.47 -9.41 -8.77
C ALA A 324 16.78 -8.62 -7.65
N PRO A 325 16.54 -9.26 -6.48
CA PRO A 325 15.74 -8.67 -5.42
C PRO A 325 16.43 -7.44 -4.83
N GLY A 326 15.70 -6.32 -4.80
CA GLY A 326 16.20 -5.03 -4.28
C GLY A 326 17.19 -4.31 -5.20
N ALA A 327 17.40 -4.79 -6.43
CA ALA A 327 18.29 -4.13 -7.38
C ALA A 327 17.72 -2.77 -7.82
N THR A 328 18.64 -1.85 -8.14
CA THR A 328 18.32 -0.56 -8.79
C THR A 328 18.72 -0.52 -10.26
N MET A 329 19.51 -1.51 -10.70
CA MET A 329 19.95 -1.72 -12.06
C MET A 329 20.13 -3.22 -12.31
N ILE A 330 19.62 -3.71 -13.44
CA ILE A 330 19.75 -5.10 -13.88
C ILE A 330 20.47 -5.11 -15.25
N PRO A 331 21.76 -5.47 -15.29
CA PRO A 331 22.50 -5.65 -16.53
C PRO A 331 22.41 -7.09 -17.04
N PHE A 332 22.23 -7.27 -18.34
CA PHE A 332 22.29 -8.58 -18.99
C PHE A 332 22.70 -8.43 -20.47
N MET A 333 23.06 -9.55 -21.11
CA MET A 333 23.40 -9.58 -22.53
C MET A 333 22.43 -10.46 -23.30
N LEU A 334 22.08 -10.02 -24.50
CA LEU A 334 21.37 -10.83 -25.48
C LEU A 334 22.34 -11.16 -26.60
N ASP A 335 22.58 -12.44 -26.83
CA ASP A 335 23.35 -12.89 -27.99
C ASP A 335 22.37 -13.27 -29.11
N VAL A 336 22.70 -12.83 -30.32
CA VAL A 336 21.90 -13.09 -31.52
C VAL A 336 22.83 -13.63 -32.59
N GLY A 337 22.48 -14.77 -33.17
CA GLY A 337 23.34 -15.38 -34.18
C GLY A 337 22.74 -16.61 -34.84
N PHE A 338 23.44 -17.10 -35.85
CA PHE A 338 23.12 -18.33 -36.57
C PHE A 338 24.40 -19.14 -36.76
N GLU A 339 24.26 -20.45 -36.86
CA GLU A 339 25.40 -21.37 -36.99
C GLU A 339 25.19 -22.38 -38.10
N ASN A 340 26.29 -22.71 -38.79
CA ASN A 340 26.39 -23.83 -39.74
C ASN A 340 25.34 -23.80 -40.87
N VAL A 341 24.97 -22.61 -41.36
CA VAL A 341 24.04 -22.46 -42.49
C VAL A 341 24.76 -22.83 -43.77
N SER A 342 24.17 -23.69 -44.60
CA SER A 342 24.78 -24.13 -45.86
C SER A 342 24.96 -22.96 -46.82
N VAL A 343 26.10 -22.88 -47.51
CA VAL A 343 26.32 -21.86 -48.57
C VAL A 343 25.34 -21.98 -49.74
N ASN A 344 24.67 -23.14 -49.91
CA ASN A 344 23.64 -23.32 -50.94
C ASN A 344 22.29 -22.69 -50.56
N ASP A 345 22.09 -22.39 -49.28
CA ASP A 345 20.83 -21.83 -48.74
C ASP A 345 20.92 -20.31 -48.55
N VAL A 346 22.03 -19.70 -48.97
CA VAL A 346 22.31 -18.27 -48.85
C VAL A 346 22.78 -17.69 -50.18
N GLU A 347 22.41 -16.44 -50.42
CA GLU A 347 22.86 -15.66 -51.58
C GLU A 347 23.81 -14.55 -51.12
N GLU A 348 24.61 -14.03 -52.04
CA GLU A 348 25.48 -12.87 -51.78
C GLU A 348 24.66 -11.58 -51.71
N LYS A 349 23.95 -11.40 -50.59
CA LYS A 349 23.05 -10.27 -50.33
C LYS A 349 23.15 -9.80 -48.89
N ARG A 350 22.60 -8.61 -48.64
CA ARG A 350 22.33 -8.12 -47.29
C ARG A 350 21.04 -8.74 -46.78
N TYR A 351 21.12 -9.32 -45.58
CA TYR A 351 19.98 -9.84 -44.85
C TYR A 351 19.69 -8.95 -43.63
N ASN A 352 18.41 -8.79 -43.30
CA ASN A 352 17.98 -8.00 -42.16
C ASN A 352 16.79 -8.67 -41.45
N ASP A 353 16.64 -8.34 -40.18
CA ASP A 353 15.41 -8.58 -39.42
C ASP A 353 15.36 -7.61 -38.22
N ASN A 354 14.22 -7.56 -37.54
CA ASN A 354 14.06 -6.87 -36.27
C ASN A 354 13.30 -7.76 -35.26
N PHE A 355 13.41 -7.43 -33.98
CA PHE A 355 12.60 -8.00 -32.92
C PHE A 355 12.38 -6.96 -31.83
N THR A 356 11.31 -7.11 -31.04
CA THR A 356 10.96 -6.18 -29.97
C THR A 356 10.89 -6.92 -28.64
N LEU A 357 11.45 -6.31 -27.59
CA LEU A 357 11.34 -6.80 -26.21
C LEU A 357 10.41 -5.92 -25.39
N MET A 358 9.52 -6.57 -24.63
CA MET A 358 8.68 -5.92 -23.63
C MET A 358 9.19 -6.28 -22.24
N PHE A 359 9.37 -5.27 -21.39
CA PHE A 359 9.92 -5.41 -20.04
C PHE A 359 8.85 -5.16 -18.99
N GLU A 360 8.82 -6.02 -17.97
CA GLU A 360 7.93 -5.91 -16.82
C GLU A 360 8.70 -6.17 -15.53
N VAL A 361 8.32 -5.48 -14.46
CA VAL A 361 8.88 -5.76 -13.14
C VAL A 361 8.29 -7.06 -12.59
N GLN A 362 9.12 -7.88 -11.96
CA GLN A 362 8.66 -9.04 -11.22
C GLN A 362 8.18 -8.57 -9.83
N LEU A 363 6.87 -8.68 -9.59
CA LEU A 363 6.19 -8.26 -8.35
C LEU A 363 6.26 -9.31 -7.24
#